data_AF-A0A0N8KQG3-F1
#
_entry.id   AF-A0A0N8KQG3-F1
#
_cell.length_a   1.000
_cell.length_b   1.000
_cell.length_c   1.000
_cell.angle_alpha   90.00
_cell.angle_beta   90.00
_cell.angle_gamma   90.00
#
_symmetry.space_group_name_H-M   'P 1'
#
loop_
_entity.id
_entity.type
_entity.pdbx_description
1 polymer ?
#
loop_
_entity_poly.entity_id
_entity_poly.type
_entity_poly.pdbx_seq_one_letter_code
_entity_poly.pdbx_strand_id
1 'polypeptide(L)'
;MRTVLAPEISEESCVIVGLFHDIGKIGMPGKPYYLPEIKDGEPTGAYTINPEIVAMGLSLRSLYLVSQYIPLSDEEAQAIAYHDGMYVPEGRSVAHKEEPLLLLLHWADMWTASVRERK
;
A
#
# COMPACT_ATOMS: atom_id res chain seq x y z
N MET A 1 1.85 -10.76 -15.81
CA MET A 1 3.06 -10.78 -14.97
C MET A 1 3.08 -12.01 -14.07
N ARG A 2 2.11 -12.15 -13.14
CA ARG A 2 1.92 -13.35 -12.29
C ARG A 2 1.98 -14.68 -13.05
N THR A 3 1.19 -14.81 -14.12
CA THR A 3 1.10 -16.03 -14.94
C THR A 3 2.43 -16.52 -15.53
N VAL A 4 3.41 -15.63 -15.70
CA VAL A 4 4.71 -15.96 -16.29
C VAL A 4 5.79 -16.09 -15.21
N LEU A 5 5.79 -15.21 -14.20
CA LEU A 5 6.86 -15.12 -13.22
C LEU A 5 6.63 -15.96 -11.96
N ALA A 6 5.37 -16.12 -11.54
CA ALA A 6 5.00 -16.77 -10.29
C ALA A 6 3.59 -17.40 -10.42
N PRO A 7 3.41 -18.40 -11.31
CA PRO A 7 2.11 -19.02 -11.55
C PRO A 7 1.49 -19.67 -10.31
N GLU A 8 2.30 -20.03 -9.32
CA GLU A 8 1.95 -20.61 -8.02
C GLU A 8 1.29 -19.61 -7.06
N ILE A 9 1.53 -18.31 -7.23
CA ILE A 9 0.84 -17.28 -6.45
C ILE A 9 -0.63 -17.28 -6.85
N SER A 10 -1.50 -17.36 -5.86
CA SER A 10 -2.95 -17.36 -6.08
C SER A 10 -3.41 -16.02 -6.67
N GLU A 11 -4.44 -16.06 -7.50
CA GLU A 11 -5.06 -14.84 -8.02
C GLU A 11 -5.71 -14.02 -6.90
N GLU A 12 -6.29 -14.70 -5.91
CA GLU A 12 -6.91 -14.09 -4.74
C GLU A 12 -5.92 -13.26 -3.93
N SER A 13 -4.72 -13.79 -3.65
CA SER A 13 -3.69 -13.05 -2.91
C SER A 13 -3.23 -11.80 -3.67
N CYS A 14 -3.06 -11.90 -5.00
CA CYS A 14 -2.78 -10.72 -5.84
C CYS A 14 -3.89 -9.66 -5.74
N VAL A 15 -5.15 -10.08 -5.72
CA VAL A 15 -6.30 -9.17 -5.58
C VAL A 15 -6.30 -8.52 -4.20
N ILE A 16 -6.12 -9.30 -3.13
CA ILE A 16 -6.08 -8.79 -1.75
C ILE A 16 -4.98 -7.74 -1.61
N VAL A 17 -3.73 -8.07 -1.94
CA VAL A 17 -2.62 -7.14 -1.73
C VAL A 17 -2.69 -5.95 -2.70
N GLY A 18 -3.14 -6.18 -3.94
CA GLY A 18 -3.32 -5.11 -4.92
C GLY A 18 -4.37 -4.08 -4.49
N LEU A 19 -5.49 -4.53 -3.93
CA LEU A 19 -6.55 -3.63 -3.44
C LEU A 19 -6.16 -2.92 -2.14
N PHE A 20 -5.40 -3.58 -1.26
CA PHE A 20 -5.28 -3.14 0.13
C PHE A 20 -3.89 -2.66 0.57
N HIS A 21 -2.83 -2.80 -0.23
CA HIS A 21 -1.48 -2.34 0.16
C HIS A 21 -1.45 -0.88 0.62
N ASP A 22 -2.25 -0.02 -0.03
CA ASP A 22 -2.26 1.43 0.16
C ASP A 22 -3.48 1.96 0.95
N ILE A 23 -4.31 1.08 1.52
CA ILE A 23 -5.55 1.50 2.19
C ILE A 23 -5.28 2.44 3.37
N GLY A 24 -4.09 2.43 3.97
CA GLY A 24 -3.65 3.38 4.99
C GLY A 24 -3.77 4.86 4.58
N LYS A 25 -3.85 5.16 3.27
CA LYS A 25 -4.13 6.50 2.72
C LYS A 25 -5.52 7.04 3.07
N ILE A 26 -6.48 6.18 3.44
CA ILE A 26 -7.81 6.66 3.85
C ILE A 26 -7.79 7.28 5.25
N GLY A 27 -6.83 6.92 6.10
CA GLY A 27 -6.77 7.32 7.50
C GLY A 27 -7.46 6.32 8.42
N MET A 28 -8.22 6.83 9.40
CA MET A 28 -8.95 6.04 10.38
C MET A 28 -10.45 6.37 10.32
N PRO A 29 -11.34 5.52 10.85
CA PRO A 29 -12.76 5.85 10.97
C PRO A 29 -12.98 7.22 11.62
N GLY A 30 -13.62 8.13 10.88
CA GLY A 30 -13.87 9.52 11.31
C GLY A 30 -12.67 10.46 11.27
N LYS A 31 -11.48 10.00 10.86
CA LYS A 31 -10.25 10.80 10.78
C LYS A 31 -9.52 10.52 9.46
N PRO A 32 -9.81 11.27 8.39
CA PRO A 32 -9.14 11.08 7.10
C PRO A 32 -7.65 11.37 7.24
N TYR A 33 -6.81 10.67 6.47
CA TYR A 33 -5.36 10.91 6.48
C TYR A 33 -4.99 12.20 5.74
N TYR A 34 -5.60 12.44 4.58
CA TYR A 34 -5.38 13.64 3.79
C TYR A 34 -6.53 14.63 3.99
N LEU A 35 -6.19 15.87 4.29
CA LEU A 35 -7.12 17.01 4.29
C LEU A 35 -6.86 17.84 3.03
N PRO A 36 -7.89 18.16 2.23
CA PRO A 36 -7.72 19.04 1.10
C PRO A 36 -7.33 20.43 1.60
N GLU A 37 -6.37 21.06 0.93
CA GLU A 37 -6.11 22.47 1.14
C GLU A 37 -7.25 23.30 0.53
N ILE A 38 -7.84 24.17 1.34
CA ILE A 38 -8.93 25.06 0.95
C ILE A 38 -8.41 26.49 0.90
N LYS A 39 -8.62 27.16 -0.23
CA LYS A 39 -8.30 28.58 -0.42
C LYS A 39 -9.53 29.29 -0.98
N ASP A 40 -9.93 30.37 -0.31
CA ASP A 40 -11.12 31.15 -0.67
C ASP A 40 -12.41 30.31 -0.80
N GLY A 41 -12.52 29.23 -0.01
CA GLY A 41 -13.67 28.32 -0.02
C GLY A 41 -13.59 27.17 -1.02
N GLU A 42 -12.56 27.13 -1.87
CA GLU A 42 -12.41 26.13 -2.93
C GLU A 42 -11.18 25.22 -2.70
N PRO A 43 -11.23 23.93 -3.09
CA PRO A 43 -10.07 23.04 -3.06
C PRO A 43 -9.00 23.48 -4.05
N THR A 44 -7.74 23.56 -3.60
CA THR A 44 -6.59 23.91 -4.46
C THR A 44 -6.09 22.72 -5.28
N GLY A 45 -6.49 21.50 -4.90
CA GLY A 45 -5.93 20.24 -5.40
C GLY A 45 -4.73 19.75 -4.61
N ALA A 46 -4.18 20.55 -3.70
CA ALA A 46 -3.15 20.10 -2.76
C ALA A 46 -3.79 19.47 -1.52
N TYR A 47 -3.03 18.60 -0.85
CA TYR A 47 -3.44 17.90 0.36
C TYR A 47 -2.37 17.99 1.43
N THR A 48 -2.78 18.07 2.69
CA THR A 48 -1.90 17.96 3.86
C THR A 48 -2.27 16.75 4.70
N ILE A 49 -1.33 16.26 5.50
CA ILE A 49 -1.61 15.18 6.44
C ILE A 49 -2.39 15.76 7.62
N ASN A 50 -3.50 15.10 7.99
CA ASN A 50 -4.34 15.47 9.12
C ASN A 50 -3.54 15.44 10.43
N PRO A 51 -3.35 16.56 11.14
CA PRO A 51 -2.59 16.60 12.39
C PRO A 51 -3.27 15.86 13.55
N GLU A 52 -4.57 15.58 13.46
CA GLU A 52 -5.33 14.87 14.49
C GLU A 52 -5.28 13.34 14.35
N ILE A 53 -4.69 12.84 13.25
CA ILE A 53 -4.49 11.42 13.06
C ILE A 53 -3.25 10.96 13.83
N VAL A 54 -3.32 9.76 14.40
CA VAL A 54 -2.16 9.17 15.06
C VAL A 54 -1.07 8.91 14.02
N ALA A 55 0.13 9.42 14.32
CA ALA A 55 1.30 9.20 13.50
C ALA A 55 1.64 7.70 13.45
N MET A 56 1.64 7.15 12.24
CA MET A 56 1.90 5.75 11.95
C MET A 56 2.41 5.65 10.52
N GLY A 57 3.31 4.71 10.25
CA GLY A 57 3.71 4.39 8.88
C GLY A 57 2.49 3.98 8.04
N LEU A 58 2.46 4.40 6.78
CA LEU A 58 1.29 4.23 5.91
C LEU A 58 0.97 2.74 5.70
N SER A 59 1.98 1.96 5.32
CA SER A 59 1.90 0.51 5.07
C SER A 59 1.55 -0.26 6.35
N LEU A 60 2.06 0.18 7.51
CA LEU A 60 1.67 -0.36 8.81
C LEU A 60 0.19 -0.08 9.12
N ARG A 61 -0.31 1.11 8.78
CA ARG A 61 -1.74 1.43 8.92
C ARG A 61 -2.59 0.57 7.98
N SER A 62 -2.14 0.34 6.75
CA SER A 62 -2.80 -0.57 5.82
C SER A 62 -2.96 -1.96 6.44
N LEU A 63 -1.86 -2.56 6.92
CA LEU A 63 -1.90 -3.87 7.57
C LEU A 63 -2.83 -3.87 8.79
N TYR A 64 -2.76 -2.83 9.63
CA TYR A 64 -3.60 -2.69 10.81
C TYR A 64 -5.09 -2.69 10.45
N LEU A 65 -5.51 -1.88 9.47
CA LEU A 65 -6.91 -1.78 9.05
C LEU A 65 -7.42 -3.08 8.43
N VAL A 66 -6.65 -3.69 7.52
CA VAL A 66 -7.07 -4.88 6.78
C VAL A 66 -7.23 -6.07 7.70
N SER A 67 -6.27 -6.28 8.61
CA SER A 67 -6.25 -7.41 9.54
C SER A 67 -7.43 -7.44 10.52
N GLN A 68 -8.18 -6.33 10.68
CA GLN A 68 -9.40 -6.31 11.49
C GLN A 68 -10.61 -6.97 10.80
N TYR A 69 -10.57 -7.12 9.47
CA TYR A 69 -11.73 -7.53 8.67
C TYR A 69 -11.45 -8.72 7.76
N ILE A 70 -10.19 -8.89 7.32
CA ILE A 70 -9.78 -9.91 6.36
C ILE A 70 -8.66 -10.73 7.01
N PRO A 71 -8.82 -12.06 7.15
CA PRO A 71 -7.70 -12.94 7.52
C PRO A 71 -6.66 -12.90 6.40
N LEU A 72 -5.41 -12.62 6.76
CA LEU A 72 -4.30 -12.57 5.82
C LEU A 72 -3.39 -13.77 6.01
N SER A 73 -2.79 -14.26 4.93
CA SER A 73 -1.61 -15.12 5.02
C SER A 73 -0.39 -14.30 5.48
N ASP A 74 0.66 -14.98 5.94
CA ASP A 74 1.89 -14.31 6.35
C ASP A 74 2.57 -13.58 5.17
N GLU A 75 2.47 -14.16 3.96
CA GLU A 75 2.97 -13.57 2.72
C GLU A 75 2.17 -12.33 2.31
N GLU A 76 0.84 -12.35 2.45
CA GLU A 76 -0.02 -11.18 2.20
C GLU A 76 0.24 -10.06 3.21
N ALA A 77 0.43 -10.42 4.48
CA ALA A 77 0.78 -9.48 5.53
C ALA A 77 2.15 -8.83 5.26
N GLN A 78 3.16 -9.62 4.85
CA GLN A 78 4.46 -9.09 4.45
C GLN A 78 4.34 -8.16 3.23
N ALA A 79 3.59 -8.58 2.20
CA ALA A 79 3.39 -7.78 1.00
C ALA A 79 2.76 -6.42 1.31
N ILE A 80 1.70 -6.37 2.12
CA ILE A 80 1.04 -5.12 2.52
C ILE A 80 1.98 -4.23 3.35
N ALA A 81 2.68 -4.82 4.33
CA ALA A 81 3.52 -4.07 5.26
C ALA A 81 4.74 -3.42 4.60
N TYR A 82 5.26 -4.01 3.51
CA TYR A 82 6.53 -3.60 2.92
C TYR A 82 6.45 -3.26 1.42
N HIS A 83 5.24 -3.02 0.88
CA HIS A 83 5.02 -2.76 -0.55
C HIS A 83 5.83 -1.59 -1.13
N ASP A 84 6.20 -0.59 -0.32
CA ASP A 84 7.09 0.53 -0.71
C ASP A 84 8.51 0.08 -1.07
N GLY A 85 8.86 -1.17 -0.75
CA GLY A 85 10.12 -1.78 -1.11
C GLY A 85 11.24 -1.53 -0.09
N MET A 86 12.44 -1.97 -0.46
CA MET A 86 13.55 -2.15 0.49
C MET A 86 14.47 -0.92 0.60
N TYR A 87 14.25 0.08 -0.25
CA TYR A 87 15.01 1.33 -0.20
C TYR A 87 14.50 2.29 0.88
N VAL A 88 13.26 2.11 1.37
CA VAL A 88 12.73 2.87 2.51
C VAL A 88 13.18 2.24 3.84
N PRO A 89 13.29 3.02 4.93
CA PRO A 89 13.70 2.49 6.23
C PRO A 89 12.90 1.28 6.71
N GLU A 90 11.59 1.29 6.44
CA GLU A 90 10.64 0.25 6.83
C GLU A 90 10.97 -1.10 6.20
N GLY A 91 11.33 -1.14 4.91
CA GLY A 91 11.64 -2.39 4.19
C GLY A 91 12.97 -3.05 4.60
N ARG A 92 13.82 -2.37 5.38
CA ARG A 92 15.15 -2.90 5.74
C ARG A 92 15.08 -4.15 6.63
N SER A 93 14.01 -4.33 7.41
CA SER A 93 13.84 -5.50 8.28
C SER A 93 13.63 -6.80 7.50
N VAL A 94 13.10 -6.70 6.28
CA VAL A 94 12.79 -7.83 5.38
C VAL A 94 13.70 -7.91 4.16
N ALA A 95 14.72 -7.06 4.08
CA ALA A 95 15.68 -7.09 2.97
C ALA A 95 16.35 -8.48 2.84
N HIS A 96 16.37 -9.01 1.62
CA HIS A 96 16.83 -10.36 1.27
C HIS A 96 15.99 -11.50 1.87
N LYS A 97 14.77 -11.20 2.33
CA LYS A 97 13.78 -12.13 2.89
C LYS A 97 12.39 -11.85 2.34
N GLU A 98 12.33 -11.24 1.16
CA GLU A 98 11.11 -10.86 0.48
C GLU A 98 10.42 -12.09 -0.10
N GLU A 99 9.13 -12.21 0.16
CA GLU A 99 8.29 -13.18 -0.50
C GLU A 99 8.05 -12.78 -1.96
N PRO A 100 7.90 -13.75 -2.89
CA PRO A 100 7.61 -13.46 -4.30
C PRO A 100 6.39 -12.56 -4.49
N LEU A 101 5.38 -12.66 -3.61
CA LEU A 101 4.19 -11.81 -3.61
C LEU A 101 4.53 -10.33 -3.35
N LEU A 102 5.41 -10.05 -2.39
CA LEU A 102 5.87 -8.69 -2.10
C LEU A 102 6.59 -8.08 -3.30
N LEU A 103 7.51 -8.83 -3.92
CA LEU A 103 8.24 -8.36 -5.10
C LEU A 103 7.32 -8.10 -6.30
N LEU A 104 6.35 -8.99 -6.52
CA LEU A 104 5.36 -8.85 -7.59
C LEU A 104 4.51 -7.59 -7.39
N LEU A 105 4.01 -7.38 -6.16
CA LEU A 105 3.24 -6.19 -5.79
C LEU A 105 4.05 -4.92 -5.96
N HIS A 106 5.26 -4.87 -5.39
CA HIS A 106 6.13 -3.70 -5.43
C HIS A 106 6.41 -3.26 -6.88
N TRP A 107 6.71 -4.21 -7.77
CA TRP A 107 6.94 -3.90 -9.17
C TRP A 107 5.67 -3.45 -9.90
N ALA A 108 4.51 -4.03 -9.59
CA ALA A 108 3.24 -3.61 -10.18
C ALA A 108 2.84 -2.18 -9.76
N ASP A 109 3.02 -1.84 -8.49
CA ASP A 109 2.76 -0.50 -7.96
C ASP A 109 3.71 0.54 -8.60
N MET A 110 5.01 0.27 -8.58
CA MET A 110 6.03 1.12 -9.22
C MET A 110 5.76 1.33 -10.70
N TRP A 111 5.35 0.28 -11.42
CA TRP A 111 4.98 0.39 -12.83
C TRP A 111 3.79 1.33 -13.03
N THR A 112 2.72 1.15 -12.26
CA THR A 112 1.51 1.97 -12.34
C THR A 112 1.77 3.43 -12.00
N ALA A 113 2.62 3.69 -11.01
CA ALA A 113 2.98 5.04 -10.60
C ALA A 113 3.91 5.76 -11.60
N SER A 114 4.76 5.01 -12.33
CA SER A 114 5.86 5.59 -13.11
C SER A 114 5.67 5.51 -14.63
N VAL A 115 4.85 4.60 -15.13
CA VAL A 115 4.72 4.32 -16.56
C VAL A 115 3.36 4.79 -17.08
N ARG A 116 3.40 5.68 -18.08
CA ARG A 116 2.20 6.05 -18.83
C ARG A 116 2.04 5.11 -20.02
N GLU A 117 1.03 4.24 -19.95
CA GLU A 117 0.75 3.30 -21.03
C GLU A 117 0.31 4.00 -22.31
N ARG A 118 0.80 3.51 -23.44
CA ARG A 118 0.36 3.98 -24.76
C ARG A 118 -0.96 3.29 -25.10
N LYS A 119 -1.92 4.07 -25.60
CA LYS A 119 -3.19 3.56 -26.14
C LYS A 119 -2.95 2.76 -27.41
#